data_AF-S6BLD8-F1
#
_entry.id   AF-S6BLD8-F1
#
_cell.length_a   1.000
_cell.length_b   1.000
_cell.length_c   1.000
_cell.angle_alpha   90.00
_cell.angle_beta   90.00
_cell.angle_gamma   90.00
#
_symmetry.space_group_name_H-M   'P 1'
#
loop_
_entity.id
_entity.type
_entity.pdbx_description
1 polymer ?
#
loop_
_entity_poly.entity_id
_entity_poly.type
_entity_poly.pdbx_seq_one_letter_code
_entity_poly.pdbx_strand_id
1 'polypeptide(L)'
;MEGNSGCLVEDYDGLEHVVTISDDGCGYEIRCHKESELILESPDEGVQRRCPKLYISIDPHVSLILNLLEPSWVRHLIDLGNTRWISSKTSTGRLSSHPDSYTTQISATRRSQSAVFQHGETEIIARIEHRVSLIAGVSVDHLERLVMVKYSPGDYFKEHHDGAFRTHTVLLYLNGE
;
A
#
# COMPACT_ATOMS: atom_id res chain seq x y z
N MET A 1 22.94 24.69 -5.00
CA MET A 1 22.47 23.30 -5.05
C MET A 1 22.84 22.69 -3.71
N GLU A 2 22.02 22.94 -2.70
CA GLU A 2 22.22 22.36 -1.38
C GLU A 2 21.93 20.86 -1.48
N GLY A 3 22.89 20.05 -1.06
CA GLY A 3 22.78 18.61 -1.07
C GLY A 3 21.61 18.19 -0.21
N ASN A 4 20.73 17.37 -0.77
CA ASN A 4 19.70 16.69 -0.02
C ASN A 4 20.40 15.79 0.99
N SER A 5 20.50 16.25 2.25
CA SER A 5 20.91 15.39 3.35
C SER A 5 19.80 14.36 3.49
N GLY A 6 20.05 13.13 3.04
CA GLY A 6 19.12 12.04 3.33
C GLY A 6 18.97 11.87 4.84
N CYS A 7 17.86 11.26 5.28
CA CYS A 7 17.64 11.06 6.70
C CYS A 7 18.72 10.13 7.26
N LEU A 8 19.35 10.57 8.35
CA LEU A 8 20.32 9.79 9.09
C LEU A 8 19.58 8.83 10.02
N VAL A 9 20.19 7.71 10.39
CA VAL A 9 19.61 6.73 11.34
C VAL A 9 19.26 7.40 12.68
N GLU A 10 20.02 8.41 13.06
CA GLU A 10 19.80 9.25 14.25
C GLU A 10 18.56 10.18 14.16
N ASP A 11 17.97 10.39 12.97
CA ASP A 11 16.66 11.02 12.82
C ASP A 11 15.50 10.09 13.25
N TYR A 12 15.78 8.79 13.45
CA TYR A 12 14.85 7.78 13.94
C TYR A 12 15.08 7.41 15.41
N ASP A 13 16.01 8.07 16.09
CA ASP A 13 16.27 7.85 17.51
C ASP A 13 15.04 8.30 18.33
N GLY A 14 14.35 7.36 18.97
CA GLY A 14 13.07 7.59 19.66
C GLY A 14 11.78 7.34 18.85
N LEU A 15 11.89 6.90 17.59
CA LEU A 15 10.79 6.37 16.77
C LEU A 15 10.64 4.83 16.91
N GLU A 16 11.19 4.22 17.97
CA GLU A 16 11.04 2.78 18.26
C GLU A 16 9.57 2.34 18.32
N HIS A 17 8.67 3.28 18.59
CA HIS A 17 7.22 3.10 18.51
C HIS A 17 6.56 4.24 17.73
N VAL A 18 6.55 4.12 16.40
CA VAL A 18 5.71 4.97 15.50
C VAL A 18 4.23 4.89 15.93
N VAL A 19 3.82 3.76 16.49
CA VAL A 19 2.49 3.51 17.02
C VAL A 19 2.61 3.05 18.47
N THR A 20 1.98 3.77 19.40
CA THR A 20 1.83 3.39 20.82
C THR A 20 0.37 3.22 21.17
N ILE A 21 0.04 2.46 22.22
CA ILE A 21 -1.33 2.43 22.76
C ILE A 21 -1.58 3.81 23.40
N SER A 22 -2.76 4.39 23.16
CA SER A 22 -3.13 5.67 23.78
C SER A 22 -3.19 5.57 25.31
N ASP A 23 -2.94 6.68 26.00
CA ASP A 23 -2.94 6.73 27.47
C ASP A 23 -4.28 6.28 28.11
N ASP A 24 -5.39 6.43 27.39
CA ASP A 24 -6.73 5.99 27.79
C ASP A 24 -7.02 4.51 27.48
N GLY A 25 -6.07 3.79 26.87
CA GLY A 25 -6.20 2.41 26.43
C GLY A 25 -7.21 2.20 25.30
N CYS A 26 -7.76 3.28 24.75
CA CYS A 26 -8.82 3.29 23.75
C CYS A 26 -8.28 3.76 22.39
N GLY A 27 -7.29 3.02 21.86
CA GLY A 27 -6.77 3.22 20.52
C GLY A 27 -5.25 3.30 20.47
N TYR A 28 -4.77 4.05 19.48
CA TYR A 28 -3.35 4.18 19.20
C TYR A 28 -2.97 5.64 18.99
N GLU A 29 -1.82 6.02 19.54
CA GLU A 29 -1.12 7.25 19.20
C GLU A 29 -0.12 6.96 18.08
N ILE A 30 -0.15 7.78 17.03
CA ILE A 30 0.77 7.65 15.90
C ILE A 30 1.69 8.86 15.89
N ARG A 31 2.99 8.64 16.08
CA ARG A 31 4.00 9.68 15.93
C ARG A 31 4.31 9.90 14.46
N CYS A 32 4.30 11.16 14.03
CA CYS A 32 4.65 11.54 12.66
C CYS A 32 5.39 12.90 12.65
N HIS A 33 6.13 13.16 11.57
CA HIS A 33 6.85 14.44 11.40
C HIS A 33 5.90 15.59 11.01
N LYS A 34 4.82 15.26 10.31
CA LYS A 34 3.88 16.23 9.75
C LYS A 34 2.53 15.58 9.52
N GLU A 35 1.48 16.36 9.73
CA GLU A 35 0.12 16.04 9.32
C GLU A 35 -0.33 16.92 8.14
N SER A 36 -1.20 16.36 7.31
CA SER A 36 -1.86 17.05 6.21
C SER A 36 -3.16 16.35 5.86
N GLU A 37 -3.90 16.89 4.90
CA GLU A 37 -5.07 16.23 4.33
C GLU A 37 -4.85 15.97 2.84
N LEU A 38 -5.15 14.75 2.41
CA LEU A 38 -5.39 14.45 1.01
C LEU A 38 -6.85 14.80 0.70
N ILE A 39 -7.04 15.67 -0.28
CA ILE A 39 -8.34 16.08 -0.78
C ILE A 39 -8.60 15.31 -2.07
N LEU A 40 -9.64 14.48 -2.07
CA LEU A 40 -10.12 13.78 -3.24
C LEU A 40 -11.43 14.43 -3.68
N GLU A 41 -11.43 14.99 -4.88
CA GLU A 41 -12.60 15.63 -5.48
C GLU A 41 -13.20 14.71 -6.54
N SER A 42 -14.52 14.53 -6.47
CA SER A 42 -15.31 13.96 -7.56
C SER A 42 -15.95 15.12 -8.32
N PRO A 43 -15.42 15.52 -9.50
CA PRO A 43 -15.92 16.67 -10.24
C PRO A 43 -17.41 16.55 -10.60
N ASP A 44 -17.86 15.32 -10.87
CA ASP A 44 -19.22 15.03 -11.33
C ASP A 44 -20.25 15.02 -10.20
N GLU A 45 -19.83 14.75 -8.96
CA GLU A 45 -20.73 14.62 -7.80
C GLU A 45 -20.65 15.82 -6.85
N GLY A 46 -19.65 16.71 -7.03
CA GLY A 46 -19.39 17.82 -6.10
C GLY A 46 -18.98 17.36 -4.70
N VAL A 47 -18.62 16.08 -4.55
CA VAL A 47 -18.25 15.46 -3.28
C VAL A 47 -16.75 15.62 -3.07
N GLN A 48 -16.37 16.24 -1.95
CA GLN A 48 -14.99 16.34 -1.49
C GLN A 48 -14.78 15.35 -0.33
N ARG A 49 -13.86 14.41 -0.50
CA ARG A 49 -13.41 13.53 0.59
C ARG A 49 -12.07 14.03 1.10
N ARG A 50 -11.96 14.15 2.42
CA ARG A 50 -10.72 14.47 3.11
C ARG A 50 -10.18 13.22 3.80
N CYS A 51 -8.95 12.87 3.50
CA CYS A 51 -8.24 11.73 4.08
C CYS A 51 -7.03 12.28 4.86
N PRO A 52 -6.98 12.13 6.19
CA PRO A 52 -5.79 12.50 6.96
C PRO A 52 -4.55 11.76 6.44
N LYS A 53 -3.46 12.50 6.25
CA LYS A 53 -2.16 11.96 5.81
C LYS A 53 -1.09 12.33 6.83
N LEU A 54 -0.48 11.30 7.41
CA LEU A 54 0.59 11.38 8.40
C LEU A 54 1.92 11.03 7.73
N TYR A 55 2.91 11.92 7.79
CA TYR A 55 4.25 11.67 7.26
C TYR A 55 5.11 10.99 8.31
N ILE A 56 5.33 9.69 8.15
CA ILE A 56 6.10 8.85 9.09
C ILE A 56 7.60 9.01 8.87
N SER A 57 8.01 9.20 7.61
CA SER A 57 9.40 9.50 7.27
C SER A 57 9.45 10.38 6.02
N ILE A 58 10.46 11.25 5.95
CA ILE A 58 10.63 12.20 4.84
C ILE A 58 11.58 11.64 3.77
N ASP A 59 12.66 10.96 4.18
CA ASP A 59 13.59 10.29 3.26
C ASP A 59 14.10 8.96 3.87
N PRO A 60 13.58 7.79 3.45
CA PRO A 60 12.62 7.61 2.37
C PRO A 60 11.23 8.15 2.73
N HIS A 61 10.50 8.65 1.74
CA HIS A 61 9.16 9.16 1.96
C HIS A 61 8.19 8.01 2.31
N VAL A 62 7.74 7.96 3.56
CA VAL A 62 6.76 7.01 4.07
C VAL A 62 5.61 7.78 4.72
N SER A 63 4.38 7.48 4.31
CA SER A 63 3.19 8.13 4.86
C SER A 63 2.04 7.17 5.07
N LEU A 64 1.27 7.38 6.13
CA LEU A 64 -0.03 6.73 6.36
C LEU A 64 -1.14 7.64 5.87
N ILE A 65 -2.06 7.11 5.08
CA ILE A 65 -3.27 7.83 4.64
C ILE A 65 -4.47 7.11 5.20
N LEU A 66 -5.18 7.77 6.10
CA LEU A 66 -6.31 7.19 6.81
C LEU A 66 -7.58 7.30 5.98
N ASN A 67 -8.45 6.30 6.12
CA ASN A 67 -9.75 6.26 5.46
C ASN A 67 -9.62 6.48 3.95
N LEU A 68 -8.69 5.78 3.30
CA LEU A 68 -8.50 5.93 1.86
C LEU A 68 -9.52 5.13 1.04
N LEU A 69 -9.96 3.98 1.56
CA LEU A 69 -10.97 3.13 0.93
C LEU A 69 -12.33 3.31 1.60
N GLU A 70 -13.38 3.08 0.84
CA GLU A 70 -14.76 3.01 1.30
C GLU A 70 -15.01 1.60 1.87
N PRO A 71 -15.78 1.46 2.96
CA PRO A 71 -16.11 0.15 3.51
C PRO A 71 -16.78 -0.78 2.48
N SER A 72 -17.57 -0.22 1.55
CA SER A 72 -18.17 -0.99 0.45
C SER A 72 -17.15 -1.51 -0.55
N TRP A 73 -16.09 -0.75 -0.85
CA TRP A 73 -15.02 -1.17 -1.75
C TRP A 73 -14.17 -2.27 -1.13
N VAL A 74 -13.88 -2.15 0.17
CA VAL A 74 -13.19 -3.20 0.94
C VAL A 74 -13.99 -4.50 0.92
N ARG A 75 -15.29 -4.44 1.20
CA ARG A 75 -16.16 -5.63 1.14
C ARG A 75 -16.18 -6.26 -0.24
N HIS A 76 -16.32 -5.43 -1.29
CA HIS A 76 -16.29 -5.90 -2.69
C HIS A 76 -14.98 -6.65 -3.02
N LEU A 77 -13.83 -6.10 -2.62
CA LEU A 77 -12.53 -6.75 -2.83
C LEU A 77 -12.44 -8.11 -2.11
N ILE A 78 -12.85 -8.17 -0.85
CA ILE A 78 -12.85 -9.41 -0.06
C ILE A 78 -13.76 -10.47 -0.69
N ASP A 79 -14.98 -10.10 -1.07
CA ASP A 79 -15.95 -10.99 -1.69
C ASP A 79 -15.44 -11.54 -3.03
N LEU A 80 -14.87 -10.66 -3.86
CA LEU A 80 -14.29 -11.04 -5.15
C LEU A 80 -13.07 -11.96 -4.98
N GLY A 81 -12.22 -11.68 -3.98
CA GLY A 81 -11.01 -12.44 -3.69
C GLY A 81 -11.27 -13.84 -3.09
N ASN A 82 -12.38 -14.04 -2.38
CA ASN A 82 -12.70 -15.29 -1.67
C ASN A 82 -12.72 -16.54 -2.54
N THR A 83 -12.92 -16.40 -3.84
CA THR A 83 -12.94 -17.51 -4.81
C THR A 83 -11.60 -17.74 -5.52
N ARG A 84 -10.57 -16.93 -5.25
CA ARG A 84 -9.36 -16.82 -6.08
C ARG A 84 -8.04 -17.06 -5.36
N TRP A 85 -8.08 -17.35 -4.06
CA TRP A 85 -6.89 -17.51 -3.23
C TRP A 85 -6.01 -18.65 -3.71
N ILE A 86 -4.78 -18.34 -4.10
CA ILE A 86 -3.72 -19.30 -4.41
C ILE A 86 -2.50 -19.01 -3.53
N SER A 87 -1.66 -20.02 -3.28
CA SER A 87 -0.39 -19.79 -2.58
C SER A 87 0.46 -18.76 -3.32
N SER A 88 0.89 -17.72 -2.60
CA SER A 88 1.55 -16.57 -3.20
C SER A 88 2.91 -16.96 -3.78
N LYS A 89 3.16 -16.65 -5.05
CA LYS A 89 4.47 -16.88 -5.72
C LYS A 89 5.31 -15.61 -5.85
N THR A 90 6.61 -15.67 -5.65
CA THR A 90 7.49 -14.52 -5.91
C THR A 90 7.89 -14.53 -7.39
N SER A 91 7.88 -13.35 -8.01
CA SER A 91 8.31 -13.16 -9.39
C SER A 91 9.80 -12.87 -9.43
N THR A 92 10.54 -13.59 -10.27
CA THR A 92 11.94 -13.31 -10.59
C THR A 92 12.04 -12.98 -12.07
N GLY A 93 12.62 -11.82 -12.39
CA GLY A 93 12.77 -11.34 -13.76
C GLY A 93 13.88 -10.31 -13.87
N ARG A 94 14.34 -10.06 -15.09
CA ARG A 94 15.34 -9.01 -15.35
C ARG A 94 14.67 -7.65 -15.38
N LEU A 95 15.38 -6.63 -14.92
CA LEU A 95 14.92 -5.23 -14.86
C LEU A 95 14.44 -4.69 -16.23
N SER A 96 14.99 -5.23 -17.32
CA SER A 96 14.69 -4.83 -18.70
C SER A 96 13.47 -5.54 -19.30
N SER A 97 12.82 -6.43 -18.56
CA SER A 97 11.76 -7.29 -19.06
C SER A 97 10.39 -6.77 -18.61
N HIS A 98 9.38 -6.92 -19.47
CA HIS A 98 8.00 -6.55 -19.11
C HIS A 98 7.53 -7.35 -17.88
N PRO A 99 6.83 -6.76 -16.89
CA PRO A 99 6.45 -7.46 -15.65
C PRO A 99 5.71 -8.80 -15.88
N ASP A 100 4.89 -8.88 -16.93
CA ASP A 100 4.17 -10.12 -17.29
C ASP A 100 5.08 -11.27 -17.78
N SER A 101 6.36 -11.01 -18.07
CA SER A 101 7.34 -12.02 -18.48
C SER A 101 8.12 -12.64 -17.32
N TYR A 102 7.86 -12.22 -16.07
CA TYR A 102 8.59 -12.71 -14.91
C TYR A 102 8.19 -14.16 -14.56
N THR A 103 9.16 -14.96 -14.12
CA THR A 103 8.91 -16.35 -13.69
C THR A 103 8.45 -16.38 -12.23
N THR A 104 7.39 -17.12 -11.92
CA THR A 104 6.84 -17.20 -10.56
C THR A 104 7.15 -18.54 -9.88
N GLN A 105 7.78 -18.52 -8.70
CA GLN A 105 8.07 -19.72 -7.89
C GLN A 105 7.46 -19.63 -6.47
N ILE A 106 7.23 -20.79 -5.84
CA ILE A 106 6.83 -20.87 -4.42
C ILE A 106 8.01 -20.36 -3.58
N SER A 107 7.77 -19.32 -2.79
CA SER A 107 8.84 -18.58 -2.12
C SER A 107 9.22 -19.17 -0.76
N ALA A 108 10.52 -19.30 -0.47
CA ALA A 108 11.04 -19.56 0.88
C ALA A 108 11.06 -18.30 1.79
N THR A 109 10.74 -17.13 1.24
CA THR A 109 10.71 -15.84 1.95
C THR A 109 9.30 -15.35 2.26
N ARG A 110 8.28 -16.05 1.79
CA ARG A 110 6.88 -15.70 2.02
C ARG A 110 6.01 -16.94 2.11
N ARG A 111 5.16 -16.96 3.13
CA ARG A 111 4.08 -17.92 3.30
C ARG A 111 2.79 -17.11 3.42
N SER A 112 2.04 -16.99 2.33
CA SER A 112 0.76 -16.27 2.28
C SER A 112 -0.09 -16.79 1.12
N GLN A 113 -1.34 -16.33 1.03
CA GLN A 113 -2.18 -16.51 -0.15
C GLN A 113 -2.34 -15.19 -0.90
N SER A 114 -2.51 -15.25 -2.22
CA SER A 114 -2.71 -14.09 -3.07
C SER A 114 -3.89 -14.27 -4.01
N ALA A 115 -4.58 -13.19 -4.31
CA ALA A 115 -5.54 -13.07 -5.40
C ALA A 115 -5.10 -11.89 -6.30
N VAL A 116 -4.95 -12.15 -7.60
CA VAL A 116 -4.54 -11.15 -8.59
C VAL A 116 -5.76 -10.78 -9.42
N PHE A 117 -5.96 -9.49 -9.66
CA PHE A 117 -7.07 -8.96 -10.45
C PHE A 117 -6.56 -8.37 -11.76
N GLN A 118 -7.42 -8.30 -12.78
CA GLN A 118 -7.10 -7.58 -14.01
C GLN A 118 -7.26 -6.07 -13.80
N HIS A 119 -6.56 -5.29 -14.62
CA HIS A 119 -6.76 -3.84 -14.65
C HIS A 119 -8.20 -3.51 -14.98
N GLY A 120 -8.81 -2.62 -14.19
CA GLY A 120 -10.20 -2.22 -14.34
C GLY A 120 -11.20 -3.38 -14.36
N GLU A 121 -10.87 -4.53 -13.76
CA GLU A 121 -11.72 -5.74 -13.84
C GLU A 121 -13.17 -5.49 -13.39
N THR A 122 -13.33 -4.62 -12.38
CA THR A 122 -14.62 -4.07 -12.00
C THR A 122 -14.52 -2.55 -11.91
N GLU A 123 -15.66 -1.87 -11.93
CA GLU A 123 -15.71 -0.42 -11.73
C GLU A 123 -15.05 0.00 -10.40
N ILE A 124 -15.23 -0.79 -9.33
CA ILE A 124 -14.59 -0.54 -8.03
C ILE A 124 -13.07 -0.67 -8.13
N ILE A 125 -12.55 -1.68 -8.83
CA ILE A 125 -11.11 -1.83 -9.04
C ILE A 125 -10.55 -0.65 -9.84
N ALA A 126 -11.23 -0.25 -10.94
CA ALA A 126 -10.82 0.91 -11.73
C ALA A 126 -10.79 2.21 -10.89
N ARG A 127 -11.78 2.42 -10.02
CA ARG A 127 -11.83 3.57 -9.10
C ARG A 127 -10.69 3.52 -8.07
N ILE A 128 -10.34 2.34 -7.56
CA ILE A 128 -9.19 2.16 -6.67
C ILE A 128 -7.88 2.46 -7.40
N GLU A 129 -7.66 1.87 -8.58
CA GLU A 129 -6.47 2.10 -9.42
C GLU A 129 -6.27 3.59 -9.72
N HIS A 130 -7.33 4.27 -10.17
CA HIS A 130 -7.29 5.72 -10.39
C HIS A 130 -6.95 6.49 -9.11
N ARG A 131 -7.54 6.12 -7.97
CA ARG A 131 -7.25 6.79 -6.70
C ARG A 131 -5.79 6.60 -6.25
N VAL A 132 -5.25 5.39 -6.36
CA VAL A 132 -3.86 5.14 -5.97
C VAL A 132 -2.86 5.76 -6.95
N SER A 133 -3.20 5.87 -8.24
CA SER A 133 -2.35 6.55 -9.22
C SER A 133 -2.20 8.04 -8.90
N LEU A 134 -3.28 8.71 -8.48
CA LEU A 134 -3.25 10.10 -8.01
C LEU A 134 -2.34 10.27 -6.78
N ILE A 135 -2.41 9.33 -5.83
CA ILE A 135 -1.57 9.37 -4.61
C ILE A 135 -0.10 9.16 -4.95
N ALA A 136 0.19 8.21 -5.84
CA ALA A 136 1.54 7.89 -6.27
C ALA A 136 2.11 8.91 -7.28
N GLY A 137 1.28 9.82 -7.79
CA GLY A 137 1.68 10.84 -8.78
C GLY A 137 2.09 10.24 -10.13
N VAL A 138 1.50 9.10 -10.52
CA VAL A 138 1.79 8.39 -11.78
C VAL A 138 0.51 8.15 -12.58
N SER A 139 0.64 7.91 -13.89
CA SER A 139 -0.49 7.43 -14.71
C SER A 139 -0.98 6.07 -14.20
N VAL A 140 -2.29 5.82 -14.33
CA VAL A 140 -2.88 4.50 -14.07
C VAL A 140 -2.22 3.41 -14.92
N ASP A 141 -1.71 3.76 -16.11
CA ASP A 141 -1.01 2.84 -17.02
C ASP A 141 0.33 2.34 -16.47
N HIS A 142 0.88 2.99 -15.44
CA HIS A 142 2.10 2.57 -14.77
C HIS A 142 1.85 1.67 -13.57
N LEU A 143 0.59 1.43 -13.21
CA LEU A 143 0.26 0.52 -12.12
C LEU A 143 0.48 -0.92 -12.57
N GLU A 144 1.05 -1.73 -11.68
CA GLU A 144 0.92 -3.17 -11.77
C GLU A 144 -0.48 -3.59 -11.34
N ARG A 145 -0.88 -4.80 -11.74
CA ARG A 145 -2.17 -5.39 -11.35
C ARG A 145 -2.35 -5.37 -9.84
N LEU A 146 -3.57 -5.06 -9.39
CA LEU A 146 -3.93 -5.17 -7.98
C LEU A 146 -3.71 -6.61 -7.50
N VAL A 147 -2.92 -6.76 -6.43
CA VAL A 147 -2.70 -8.05 -5.76
C VAL A 147 -3.18 -7.93 -4.32
N MET A 148 -4.21 -8.70 -3.98
CA MET A 148 -4.57 -8.93 -2.58
C MET A 148 -3.69 -10.03 -2.01
N VAL A 149 -3.22 -9.83 -0.79
CA VAL A 149 -2.50 -10.83 -0.01
C VAL A 149 -3.24 -11.10 1.31
N LYS A 150 -3.28 -12.37 1.70
CA LYS A 150 -3.91 -12.83 2.94
C LYS A 150 -2.88 -13.58 3.78
N TYR A 151 -2.83 -13.23 5.07
CA TYR A 151 -1.99 -13.86 6.07
C TYR A 151 -2.89 -14.56 7.09
N SER A 152 -2.63 -15.84 7.33
CA SER A 152 -3.22 -16.62 8.43
C SER A 152 -2.27 -16.62 9.64
N PRO A 153 -2.69 -17.08 10.82
CA PRO A 153 -1.76 -17.24 11.95
C PRO A 153 -0.52 -18.06 11.57
N GLY A 154 0.67 -17.46 11.74
CA GLY A 154 1.97 -18.05 11.39
C GLY A 154 2.43 -17.86 9.94
N ASP A 155 1.61 -17.22 9.10
CA ASP A 155 2.03 -16.74 7.78
C ASP A 155 2.92 -15.49 7.94
N TYR A 156 3.81 -15.27 6.97
CA TYR A 156 4.79 -14.19 7.03
C TYR A 156 5.24 -13.73 5.65
N PHE A 157 5.80 -12.52 5.61
CA PHE A 157 6.62 -12.05 4.51
C PHE A 157 7.90 -11.46 5.13
N LYS A 158 9.07 -12.02 4.79
CA LYS A 158 10.34 -11.51 5.28
C LYS A 158 10.62 -10.11 4.70
N GLU A 159 11.44 -9.33 5.41
CA GLU A 159 11.95 -8.05 4.94
C GLU A 159 12.56 -8.20 3.53
N HIS A 160 12.19 -7.27 2.65
CA HIS A 160 12.65 -7.21 1.28
C HIS A 160 12.41 -5.81 0.71
N HIS A 161 13.10 -5.49 -0.38
CA HIS A 161 12.73 -4.36 -1.22
C HIS A 161 11.69 -4.79 -2.24
N ASP A 162 10.75 -3.89 -2.55
CA ASP A 162 9.75 -4.12 -3.60
C ASP A 162 10.37 -4.16 -5.00
N GLY A 163 11.63 -3.80 -5.17
CA GLY A 163 12.37 -3.97 -6.43
C GLY A 163 12.79 -2.64 -7.04
N ALA A 164 13.99 -2.62 -7.61
CA ALA A 164 14.69 -1.38 -7.97
C ALA A 164 14.04 -0.54 -9.09
N PHE A 165 13.06 -1.08 -9.82
CA PHE A 165 12.33 -0.35 -10.87
C PHE A 165 10.99 0.23 -10.40
N ARG A 166 10.51 -0.15 -9.21
CA ARG A 166 9.27 0.37 -8.64
C ARG A 166 9.59 1.64 -7.87
N THR A 167 8.98 2.76 -8.28
CA THR A 167 9.21 4.05 -7.64
C THR A 167 8.37 4.24 -6.38
N HIS A 168 7.22 3.57 -6.30
CA HIS A 168 6.27 3.68 -5.19
C HIS A 168 5.61 2.33 -4.93
N THR A 169 5.24 2.11 -3.67
CA THR A 169 4.34 1.03 -3.25
C THR A 169 3.22 1.63 -2.42
N VAL A 170 1.97 1.30 -2.76
CA VAL A 170 0.79 1.66 -1.96
C VAL A 170 0.23 0.39 -1.35
N LEU A 171 0.41 0.22 -0.04
CA LEU A 171 -0.14 -0.91 0.70
C LEU A 171 -1.51 -0.54 1.28
N LEU A 172 -2.55 -1.26 0.86
CA LEU A 172 -3.92 -1.04 1.29
C LEU A 172 -4.32 -2.09 2.33
N TYR A 173 -4.63 -1.66 3.55
CA TYR A 173 -5.17 -2.53 4.59
C TYR A 173 -6.67 -2.70 4.41
N LEU A 174 -7.11 -3.96 4.30
CA LEU A 174 -8.51 -4.33 4.01
C LEU A 174 -9.26 -4.81 5.25
N ASN A 175 -8.55 -5.00 6.36
CA ASN A 175 -9.10 -5.32 7.66
C ASN A 175 -8.22 -4.71 8.75
N GLY A 176 -8.85 -4.29 9.84
CA GLY A 176 -8.24 -4.19 11.15
C GLY A 176 -9.08 -5.08 12.04
N GLU A 177 -8.46 -5.98 12.80
CA GLU A 177 -9.19 -6.62 13.90
C GLU A 177 -9.66 -5.57 14.90
#